data_AF-A0A667WR24-F1
#
_entry.id   AF-A0A667WR24-F1
#
_cell.length_a   1.000
_cell.length_b   1.000
_cell.length_c   1.000
_cell.angle_alpha   90.00
_cell.angle_beta   90.00
_cell.angle_gamma   90.00
#
_symmetry.space_group_name_H-M   'P 1'
#
loop_
_entity.id
_entity.type
_entity.pdbx_description
1 polymer ?
#
loop_
_entity_poly.entity_id
_entity_poly.type
_entity_poly.pdbx_seq_one_letter_code
_entity_poly.pdbx_strand_id
1 'polypeptide(L)'
;LMETPVVLLLRVLEDLGEKELQSFKWFLQQPGILNDLPAIPKSRLETADRQDTLNEMVKTYSLYTVEVTKRVLTKMNKNDLVQQLAHCPRSGWHWENSLNTEVHSGLG
;
A
#
# COMPACT_ATOMS: atom_id res chain seq x y z
N LEU A 1 12.34 -10.68 -13.92
CA LEU A 1 11.61 -11.09 -12.70
C LEU A 1 10.42 -10.15 -12.58
N MET A 2 9.17 -10.65 -12.64
CA MET A 2 8.02 -9.77 -12.39
C MET A 2 7.97 -9.45 -10.91
N GLU A 3 7.76 -8.18 -10.58
CA GLU A 3 7.68 -7.72 -9.20
C GLU A 3 6.30 -8.00 -8.62
N THR A 4 6.24 -8.41 -7.35
CA THR A 4 4.97 -8.61 -6.66
C THR A 4 4.32 -7.26 -6.36
N PRO A 5 2.97 -7.20 -6.15
CA PRO A 5 2.30 -5.96 -5.80
C PRO A 5 2.92 -5.25 -4.58
N VAL A 6 3.41 -6.01 -3.59
CA VAL A 6 4.08 -5.47 -2.40
C VAL A 6 5.40 -4.79 -2.77
N VAL A 7 6.21 -5.38 -3.65
CA VAL A 7 7.48 -4.78 -4.10
C VAL A 7 7.23 -3.50 -4.88
N LEU A 8 6.25 -3.49 -5.78
CA LEU A 8 5.88 -2.29 -6.54
C LEU A 8 5.37 -1.17 -5.63
N LEU A 9 4.54 -1.50 -4.65
CA LEU A 9 4.03 -0.52 -3.69
C LEU A 9 5.15 0.07 -2.84
N LEU A 10 6.09 -0.76 -2.36
CA LEU A 10 7.22 -0.26 -1.58
C LEU A 10 8.06 0.73 -2.38
N ARG A 11 8.39 0.40 -3.64
CA ARG A 11 9.14 1.32 -4.53
C ARG A 11 8.44 2.65 -4.74
N VAL A 12 7.12 2.62 -4.92
CA VAL A 12 6.33 3.85 -5.04
C VAL A 12 6.38 4.69 -3.76
N LEU A 13 6.41 4.06 -2.59
CA LEU A 13 6.62 4.78 -1.32
C LEU A 13 8.07 5.26 -1.16
N GLU A 14 9.06 4.55 -1.70
CA GLU A 14 10.47 4.97 -1.77
C GLU A 14 10.66 6.21 -2.64
N ASP A 15 9.92 6.32 -3.75
CA ASP A 15 9.92 7.49 -4.64
C ASP A 15 9.26 8.74 -4.02
N LEU A 16 8.50 8.60 -2.93
CA LEU A 16 7.97 9.75 -2.18
C LEU A 16 9.08 10.39 -1.35
N GLY A 17 9.28 11.69 -1.50
CA GLY A 17 10.12 12.47 -0.58
C GLY A 17 9.52 12.49 0.84
N GLU A 18 10.30 12.88 1.85
CA GLU A 18 9.85 12.82 3.26
C GLU A 18 8.55 13.60 3.52
N LYS A 19 8.46 14.84 3.01
CA LYS A 19 7.22 15.64 3.13
C LYS A 19 6.02 14.99 2.45
N GLU A 20 6.27 14.28 1.35
CA GLU A 20 5.25 13.62 0.56
C GLU A 20 4.78 12.34 1.26
N LEU A 21 5.70 11.60 1.87
CA LEU A 21 5.38 10.47 2.74
C LEU A 21 4.55 10.91 3.95
N GLN A 22 4.88 12.03 4.60
CA GLN A 22 4.07 12.57 5.69
C GLN A 22 2.67 12.96 5.23
N SER A 23 2.54 13.56 4.04
CA SER A 23 1.24 13.88 3.43
C SER A 23 0.45 12.61 3.11
N PHE A 24 1.11 11.59 2.55
CA PHE A 24 0.52 10.29 2.25
C PHE A 24 -0.04 9.64 3.52
N LYS A 25 0.74 9.59 4.60
CA LYS A 25 0.29 9.09 5.92
C LYS A 25 -0.86 9.90 6.49
N TRP A 26 -0.89 11.22 6.27
CA TRP A 26 -2.01 12.06 6.70
C TRP A 26 -3.30 11.73 5.95
N PHE A 27 -3.24 11.46 4.64
CA PHE A 27 -4.39 11.03 3.84
C PHE A 27 -4.96 9.68 4.28
N LEU A 28 -4.11 8.73 4.68
CA LEU A 28 -4.53 7.43 5.23
C LEU A 28 -5.30 7.56 6.55
N GLN A 29 -5.14 8.67 7.26
CA GLN A 29 -5.86 8.97 8.50
C GLN A 29 -7.23 9.60 8.26
N GLN A 30 -7.60 9.93 7.02
CA GLN A 30 -8.85 10.62 6.71
C GLN A 30 -9.98 9.63 6.34
N PRO A 31 -11.03 9.49 7.17
CA PRO A 31 -12.10 8.52 6.91
C PRO A 31 -12.94 8.84 5.66
N GLY A 32 -12.98 10.10 5.21
CA GLY A 32 -13.78 10.52 4.04
C GLY A 32 -13.11 10.34 2.68
N ILE A 33 -11.83 9.96 2.64
CA ILE A 33 -11.04 9.91 1.39
C ILE A 33 -10.99 8.49 0.82
N LEU A 34 -11.27 7.48 1.65
CA LEU A 34 -11.14 6.07 1.33
C LEU A 34 -12.48 5.34 1.16
N ASN A 35 -13.57 6.10 0.92
CA ASN A 35 -14.95 5.59 0.90
C ASN A 35 -15.29 4.85 2.20
N ASP A 36 -15.74 3.58 2.10
CA ASP A 36 -16.12 2.74 3.23
C ASP A 36 -14.92 2.03 3.90
N LEU A 37 -13.69 2.28 3.43
CA LEU A 37 -12.50 1.68 4.02
C LEU A 37 -12.07 2.46 5.28
N PRO A 38 -11.60 1.77 6.33
CA PRO A 38 -11.25 2.40 7.58
C PRO A 38 -10.02 3.31 7.44
N ALA A 39 -10.03 4.45 8.15
CA ALA A 39 -8.84 5.25 8.34
C ALA A 39 -7.82 4.51 9.24
N ILE A 40 -6.54 4.65 8.95
CA ILE A 40 -5.48 4.14 9.83
C ILE A 40 -5.24 5.18 10.94
N PRO A 41 -5.28 4.80 12.23
CA PRO A 41 -5.02 5.71 13.34
C PRO A 41 -3.65 6.40 13.24
N LYS A 42 -3.59 7.69 13.60
CA LYS A 42 -2.34 8.48 13.63
C LYS A 42 -1.22 7.77 14.40
N SER A 43 -1.54 7.18 15.55
CA SER A 43 -0.57 6.49 16.41
C SER A 43 0.16 5.33 15.72
N ARG A 44 -0.43 4.73 14.68
CA ARG A 44 0.19 3.65 13.90
C ARG A 44 1.09 4.18 12.77
N LEU A 45 0.97 5.46 12.41
CA LEU A 45 1.66 6.07 11.27
C LEU A 45 2.66 7.18 11.66
N GLU A 46 2.56 7.75 12.85
CA GLU A 46 3.34 8.91 13.27
C GLU A 46 4.86 8.69 13.14
N THR A 47 5.34 7.51 13.56
CA THR A 47 6.75 7.13 13.46
C THR A 47 7.03 6.07 12.39
N ALA A 48 6.00 5.66 11.63
CA ALA A 48 6.15 4.63 10.61
C ALA A 48 7.02 5.11 9.45
N ASP A 49 8.01 4.30 9.09
CA ASP A 49 8.76 4.47 7.84
C ASP A 49 7.95 3.95 6.64
N ARG A 50 8.59 3.84 5.47
CA ARG A 50 7.92 3.39 4.23
C ARG A 50 7.46 1.93 4.30
N GLN A 51 8.27 1.05 4.90
CA GLN A 51 7.95 -0.36 5.04
C GLN A 51 6.86 -0.56 6.09
N ASP A 52 6.97 0.12 7.23
CA ASP A 52 5.95 0.10 8.27
C ASP A 52 4.63 0.66 7.74
N THR A 53 4.65 1.76 7.00
CA THR A 53 3.46 2.33 6.36
C THR A 53 2.80 1.32 5.42
N LEU A 54 3.58 0.65 4.57
CA LEU A 54 3.05 -0.38 3.67
C LEU A 54 2.45 -1.55 4.45
N ASN A 55 3.12 -2.02 5.49
CA ASN A 55 2.64 -3.11 6.35
C ASN A 55 1.30 -2.75 6.99
N GLU A 56 1.18 -1.52 7.48
CA GLU A 56 -0.05 -0.98 8.08
C GLU A 56 -1.19 -0.89 7.07
N MET A 57 -0.90 -0.51 5.82
CA MET A 57 -1.87 -0.53 4.73
C MET A 57 -2.30 -1.95 4.34
N VAL A 58 -1.35 -2.89 4.21
CA VAL A 58 -1.65 -4.29 3.88
C VAL A 58 -2.52 -4.93 4.95
N LYS A 59 -2.22 -4.70 6.23
CA LYS A 59 -3.04 -5.17 7.36
C LYS A 59 -4.46 -4.59 7.34
N THR A 60 -4.60 -3.33 6.94
CA THR A 60 -5.88 -2.60 7.03
C THR A 60 -6.76 -2.83 5.81
N TYR A 61 -6.17 -2.87 4.61
CA TYR A 61 -6.89 -2.86 3.34
C TYR A 61 -6.78 -4.17 2.57
N SER A 62 -5.80 -5.03 2.89
CA SER A 62 -5.59 -6.33 2.25
C SER A 62 -5.58 -6.21 0.72
N LEU A 63 -6.52 -6.87 0.03
CA LEU A 63 -6.68 -6.84 -1.42
C LEU A 63 -6.88 -5.42 -2.00
N TYR A 64 -7.36 -4.47 -1.20
CA TYR A 64 -7.60 -3.09 -1.63
C TYR A 64 -6.38 -2.17 -1.50
N THR A 65 -5.24 -2.67 -1.01
CA THR A 65 -4.05 -1.84 -0.75
C THR A 65 -3.59 -1.07 -1.99
N VAL A 66 -3.50 -1.72 -3.15
CA VAL A 66 -3.09 -1.07 -4.40
C VAL A 66 -4.06 0.04 -4.82
N GLU A 67 -5.36 -0.18 -4.66
CA GLU A 67 -6.40 0.78 -5.00
C GLU A 67 -6.37 1.99 -4.05
N VAL A 68 -6.19 1.76 -2.75
CA VAL A 68 -6.01 2.83 -1.76
C VAL A 68 -4.77 3.67 -2.07
N THR A 69 -3.63 3.03 -2.35
CA THR A 69 -2.40 3.75 -2.73
C THR A 69 -2.62 4.65 -3.94
N LYS A 70 -3.26 4.14 -5.01
CA LYS A 70 -3.57 4.92 -6.22
C LYS A 70 -4.46 6.13 -5.90
N ARG A 71 -5.47 5.97 -5.04
CA ARG A 71 -6.36 7.06 -4.64
C ARG A 71 -5.63 8.15 -3.87
N VAL A 72 -4.82 7.76 -2.87
CA VAL A 72 -4.05 8.72 -2.07
C VAL A 72 -3.06 9.48 -2.96
N LEU A 73 -2.33 8.79 -3.84
CA LEU A 73 -1.40 9.43 -4.78
C LEU A 73 -2.13 10.39 -5.73
N THR A 74 -3.31 10.01 -6.23
CA THR A 74 -4.15 10.91 -7.05
C THR A 74 -4.53 12.17 -6.27
N LYS A 75 -4.90 12.05 -4.97
CA LYS A 75 -5.22 13.21 -4.11
C LYS A 75 -4.01 14.11 -3.84
N MET A 76 -2.81 13.53 -3.82
CA MET A 76 -1.54 14.25 -3.73
C MET A 76 -1.04 14.80 -5.07
N ASN A 77 -1.79 14.60 -6.16
CA ASN A 77 -1.39 14.94 -7.53
C ASN A 77 -0.09 14.25 -8.00
N LYS A 78 0.19 13.04 -7.50
CA LYS A 78 1.32 12.17 -7.86
C LYS A 78 0.94 11.18 -8.96
N ASN A 79 0.41 11.71 -10.06
CA ASN A 79 -0.18 10.91 -11.15
C ASN A 79 0.87 10.09 -11.93
N ASP A 80 2.13 10.54 -11.93
CA ASP A 80 3.29 9.80 -12.43
C ASP A 80 3.48 8.47 -11.66
N LEU A 81 3.42 8.52 -10.32
CA LEU A 81 3.51 7.32 -9.48
C LEU A 81 2.27 6.42 -9.63
N VAL A 82 1.09 6.99 -9.87
CA VAL A 82 -0.11 6.20 -10.20
C VAL A 82 0.08 5.42 -11.50
N GLN A 83 0.73 6.01 -12.51
CA GLN A 83 1.04 5.32 -13.77
C GLN A 83 2.03 4.17 -13.58
N GLN A 84 3.01 4.29 -12.68
CA GLN A 84 3.88 3.16 -12.33
C GLN A 84 3.06 1.96 -11.83
N LEU A 85 2.04 2.20 -10.99
CA LEU A 85 1.13 1.16 -10.49
C LEU A 85 0.09 0.68 -11.52
N ALA A 86 -0.09 1.39 -12.64
CA ALA A 86 -0.99 0.99 -13.72
C ALA A 86 -0.41 -0.13 -14.59
N HIS A 87 0.92 -0.29 -14.58
CA HIS A 87 1.62 -1.38 -15.26
C HIS A 87 1.62 -2.70 -14.46
N CYS A 88 1.05 -2.70 -13.25
CA CYS A 88 0.78 -3.93 -12.50
C CYS A 88 -0.40 -4.68 -13.15
N PRO A 89 -0.21 -5.91 -13.68
CA PRO A 89 -1.26 -6.63 -14.37
C PRO A 89 -2.49 -6.85 -13.48
N ARG A 90 -3.67 -6.40 -13.94
CA ARG A 90 -4.95 -6.50 -13.20
C ARG A 90 -5.52 -7.92 -13.18
N SER A 91 -5.00 -8.82 -14.01
CA SER A 91 -5.54 -10.17 -14.22
C SER A 91 -4.40 -11.12 -14.51
N GLY A 92 -3.99 -11.93 -13.53
CA GLY A 92 -3.00 -12.96 -13.79
C GLY A 92 -2.43 -13.77 -12.62
N TRP A 93 -2.60 -13.41 -11.35
CA TRP A 93 -1.90 -14.16 -10.28
C TRP A 93 -2.72 -14.32 -8.98
N HIS A 94 -2.96 -15.59 -8.61
CA HIS A 94 -3.49 -16.09 -7.33
C HIS A 94 -2.40 -16.01 -6.25
N TRP A 95 -2.20 -14.85 -5.61
CA TRP A 95 -1.24 -14.72 -4.49
C TRP A 95 -1.87 -15.07 -3.12
N GLU A 96 -3.19 -15.26 -3.07
CA GLU A 96 -3.94 -15.69 -1.86
C GLU A 96 -3.55 -17.11 -1.37
N ASN A 97 -2.86 -17.89 -2.21
CA ASN A 97 -2.32 -19.20 -1.84
C ASN A 97 -0.90 -19.15 -1.24
N SER A 98 -0.11 -18.09 -1.48
CA SER A 98 1.28 -18.03 -1.02
C SER A 98 1.44 -17.61 0.44
N LEU A 99 0.53 -16.80 1.00
CA LEU A 99 0.56 -16.48 2.44
C LEU A 99 -0.04 -17.60 3.31
N ASN A 100 -0.94 -18.42 2.74
CA ASN A 100 -1.58 -19.52 3.46
C ASN A 100 -0.73 -20.80 3.52
N THR A 101 0.33 -20.92 2.71
CA THR A 101 1.20 -22.11 2.72
C THR A 101 2.24 -22.06 3.84
N GLU A 102 2.80 -20.90 4.19
CA GLU A 102 3.75 -20.78 5.30
C GLU A 102 3.13 -21.05 6.69
N VAL A 103 1.83 -20.79 6.87
CA VAL A 103 1.13 -21.12 8.13
C VAL A 103 0.73 -22.60 8.24
N HIS A 104 0.77 -23.38 7.15
CA HIS A 104 0.45 -24.83 7.18
C HIS A 104 1.66 -25.75 6.96
N SER A 105 2.75 -25.29 6.34
CA SER A 105 4.01 -26.02 6.32
C SER A 105 4.91 -25.45 7.41
N GLY A 106 4.75 -25.95 8.64
CA GLY A 106 5.68 -25.67 9.73
C GLY A 106 7.09 -26.09 9.34
N LEU A 107 7.87 -25.13 8.83
CA LEU A 107 9.32 -25.12 8.78
C LEU A 107 9.75 -23.65 8.91
N GLY A 108 10.19 -23.33 10.13
CA GLY A 108 10.72 -22.06 10.60
C GLY A 108 10.98 -22.19 12.08
#